data_AF-A0A9D0Y0Y5-F1
#
_entry.id   AF-A0A9D0Y0Y5-F1
#
_cell.length_a   1.000
_cell.length_b   1.000
_cell.length_c   1.000
_cell.angle_alpha   90.00
_cell.angle_beta   90.00
_cell.angle_gamma   90.00
#
_symmetry.space_group_name_H-M   'P 1'
#
loop_
_entity.id
_entity.type
_entity.pdbx_description
1 polymer ?
#
loop_
_entity_poly.entity_id
_entity_poly.type
_entity_poly.pdbx_seq_one_letter_code
_entity_poly.pdbx_strand_id
1 'polypeptide(L)'
;MKKRLLSLLLIITIVFTASVFSFAESISPTTLEAPQNVNVYYDQSIRLRWTVPKSIVHAMENEEWDGELYYCIDWKVDNGPWHFDVPKVNSNTYDLYEDTHVHFFGYLSNITSDDDNVLEAFFVHWSFGYENDEAIDLANKKYTFRMRFAFEPYGSEEGEDFITSPYSNEVSIGGSEMIQPPKTIEAPQNLKAELKYDDNKKPYFALNWTNPDSVSKINEAYPIRVKIDFKVGNGEWYSVINGHDWWGGIPYTTRENFDPIEKDYVDKIEIEKNEYNFRILYVYEPIESPRVASPFSNIVKIGTPAYESASPWAVGELDQAAELGFITDSIKGKMNGPITREEFAEVAVNFYEIVTGKKAEPHPTEKFIDCTNPEVLKARNLGIVYGVGGDKFLPKDYLLRQQMAAMITRTLTACFETITPDFIANDVKGVADFKDQDGFLAYGIEPAKFMAKYKITVGDGKGNFGPNDTCTREQAVMFLLRSYLYKDQFN
;
A
#
# COMPACT_ATOMS: atom_id res chain seq x y z
N MET A 1 -64.22 28.65 53.08
CA MET A 1 -63.14 28.97 52.11
C MET A 1 -61.73 29.14 52.70
N LYS A 2 -61.53 29.40 54.01
CA LYS A 2 -60.17 29.62 54.57
C LYS A 2 -59.32 28.38 54.92
N LYS A 3 -59.90 27.17 55.01
CA LYS A 3 -59.12 25.94 55.31
C LYS A 3 -58.51 25.23 54.09
N ARG A 4 -58.97 25.53 52.87
CA ARG A 4 -58.40 24.95 51.63
C ARG A 4 -57.31 25.81 50.99
N LEU A 5 -57.23 27.10 51.35
CA LEU A 5 -56.16 28.00 50.88
C LEU A 5 -54.86 27.84 51.70
N LEU A 6 -54.96 27.49 52.99
CA LEU A 6 -53.77 27.27 53.84
C LEU A 6 -53.03 25.97 53.50
N SER A 7 -53.74 24.92 53.08
CA SER A 7 -53.11 23.66 52.65
C SER A 7 -52.41 23.77 51.30
N LEU A 8 -52.85 24.68 50.42
CA LEU A 8 -52.15 24.92 49.15
C LEU A 8 -50.85 25.73 49.36
N LEU A 9 -50.83 26.66 50.33
CA LEU A 9 -49.63 27.44 50.66
C LEU A 9 -48.56 26.66 51.43
N LEU A 10 -48.95 25.60 52.16
CA LEU A 10 -48.01 24.71 52.85
C LEU A 10 -47.38 23.66 51.91
N ILE A 11 -48.05 23.34 50.79
CA ILE A 11 -47.51 22.42 49.78
C ILE A 11 -46.56 23.15 48.80
N ILE A 12 -46.70 24.47 48.66
CA ILE A 12 -45.80 25.30 47.83
C ILE A 12 -44.51 25.69 48.59
N THR A 13 -44.45 25.54 49.92
CA THR A 13 -43.25 25.83 50.73
C THR A 13 -42.38 24.60 51.07
N ILE A 14 -42.75 23.39 50.61
CA ILE A 14 -41.95 22.14 50.80
C ILE A 14 -41.58 21.50 49.45
N VAL A 15 -41.44 22.30 48.40
CA VAL A 15 -40.75 21.91 47.15
C VAL A 15 -39.77 23.01 46.75
N PHE A 16 -38.95 23.41 47.72
CA PHE A 16 -37.61 23.92 47.47
C PHE A 16 -36.69 23.11 48.40
N THR A 17 -36.65 21.79 48.21
CA THR A 17 -35.35 21.14 48.41
C THR A 17 -34.48 21.79 47.35
N ALA A 18 -33.60 22.69 47.78
CA ALA A 18 -32.42 23.00 47.01
C ALA A 18 -31.90 21.64 46.54
N SER A 19 -32.01 21.39 45.24
CA SER A 19 -31.17 20.37 44.63
C SER A 19 -29.78 20.86 44.95
N VAL A 20 -29.20 20.34 46.02
CA VAL A 20 -27.76 20.37 46.19
C VAL A 20 -27.33 19.54 44.99
N PHE A 21 -26.98 20.23 43.91
CA PHE A 21 -26.19 19.62 42.86
C PHE A 21 -24.91 19.22 43.59
N SER A 22 -24.88 18.00 44.08
CA SER A 22 -23.63 17.31 44.32
C SER A 22 -23.07 17.12 42.92
N PHE A 23 -22.30 18.10 42.45
CA PHE A 23 -21.34 17.82 41.41
C PHE A 23 -20.51 16.66 41.96
N ALA A 24 -20.52 15.52 41.26
CA ALA A 24 -19.56 14.47 41.59
C ALA A 24 -18.19 15.15 41.53
N GLU A 25 -17.39 14.97 42.58
CA GLU A 25 -16.02 15.48 42.62
C GLU A 25 -15.30 14.95 41.37
N SER A 26 -14.76 15.85 40.55
CA SER A 26 -14.11 15.47 39.29
C SER A 26 -12.96 14.52 39.59
N ILE A 27 -12.97 13.37 38.92
CA ILE A 27 -11.97 12.33 39.17
C ILE A 27 -10.63 12.88 38.64
N SER A 28 -9.69 13.13 39.55
CA SER A 28 -8.43 13.82 39.22
C SER A 28 -7.21 12.97 39.60
N PRO A 29 -6.08 13.07 38.88
CA PRO A 29 -4.85 12.43 39.27
C PRO A 29 -4.32 13.02 40.58
N THR A 30 -3.71 12.18 41.42
CA THR A 30 -2.98 12.67 42.61
C THR A 30 -1.57 13.16 42.27
N THR A 31 -0.97 12.60 41.22
CA THR A 31 0.35 12.98 40.70
C THR A 31 0.39 12.70 39.19
N LEU A 32 1.20 13.47 38.47
CA LEU A 32 1.52 13.20 37.07
C LEU A 32 3.00 12.79 36.92
N GLU A 33 3.26 11.80 36.06
CA GLU A 33 4.62 11.46 35.65
C GLU A 33 5.23 12.57 34.76
N ALA A 34 6.54 12.75 34.82
CA ALA A 34 7.23 13.73 33.99
C ALA A 34 7.29 13.28 32.52
N PRO A 35 7.36 14.21 31.54
CA PRO A 35 7.62 13.87 30.14
C PRO A 35 8.90 13.05 29.99
N GLN A 36 8.86 12.01 29.15
CA GLN A 36 9.97 11.09 28.92
C GLN A 36 10.66 11.40 27.59
N ASN A 37 11.92 10.99 27.44
CA ASN A 37 12.69 11.09 26.18
C ASN A 37 12.58 12.45 25.48
N VAL A 38 12.67 13.54 26.25
CA VAL A 38 12.64 14.88 25.66
C VAL A 38 13.88 15.06 24.78
N ASN A 39 13.68 15.52 23.56
CA ASN A 39 14.70 15.74 22.55
C ASN A 39 14.44 17.04 21.79
N VAL A 40 15.49 17.66 21.27
CA VAL A 40 15.40 18.87 20.46
C VAL A 40 16.26 18.73 19.21
N TYR A 41 15.71 19.13 18.06
CA TYR A 41 16.43 19.19 16.78
C TYR A 41 16.01 20.42 15.98
N TYR A 42 16.70 20.70 14.88
CA TYR A 42 16.40 21.79 13.98
C TYR A 42 16.03 21.27 12.60
N ASP A 43 14.89 21.72 12.07
CA ASP A 43 14.47 21.52 10.69
C ASP A 43 13.57 22.69 10.26
N GLN A 44 14.20 23.70 9.63
CA GLN A 44 13.70 25.08 9.40
C GLN A 44 13.32 25.88 10.65
N SER A 45 12.98 25.20 11.74
CA SER A 45 12.53 25.72 13.02
C SER A 45 13.06 24.81 14.11
N ILE A 46 13.10 25.31 15.35
CA ILE A 46 13.42 24.46 16.50
C ILE A 46 12.24 23.53 16.74
N ARG A 47 12.49 22.24 16.94
CA ARG A 47 11.47 21.23 17.19
C ARG A 47 11.78 20.48 18.47
N LEU A 48 10.79 20.37 19.35
CA LEU A 48 10.89 19.61 20.60
C LEU A 48 10.03 18.37 20.48
N ARG A 49 10.60 17.21 20.77
CA ARG A 49 9.91 15.90 20.79
C ARG A 49 9.95 15.32 22.19
N TRP A 50 8.91 14.61 22.58
CA TRP A 50 8.83 13.93 23.87
C TRP A 50 7.92 12.72 23.80
N THR A 51 8.12 11.78 24.71
CA THR A 51 7.25 10.63 24.94
C THR A 51 6.31 10.91 26.11
N VAL A 52 5.01 10.69 25.91
CA VAL A 52 4.02 10.73 27.00
C VAL A 52 4.07 9.40 27.77
N PRO A 53 4.21 9.42 29.11
CA PRO A 53 4.18 8.21 29.93
C PRO A 53 2.93 7.37 29.68
N LYS A 54 3.10 6.05 29.56
CA LYS A 54 2.00 5.11 29.28
C LYS A 54 0.88 5.17 30.32
N SER A 55 1.18 5.50 31.57
CA SER A 55 0.19 5.69 32.64
C SER A 55 -0.75 6.86 32.35
N ILE A 56 -0.22 7.97 31.83
CA ILE A 56 -1.00 9.15 31.43
C ILE A 56 -1.85 8.82 30.20
N VAL A 57 -1.26 8.19 29.18
CA VAL A 57 -2.00 7.77 27.98
C VAL A 57 -3.15 6.84 28.36
N HIS A 58 -2.89 5.82 29.16
CA HIS A 58 -3.89 4.87 29.63
C HIS A 58 -5.04 5.57 30.38
N ALA A 59 -4.72 6.46 31.31
CA ALA A 59 -5.73 7.18 32.07
C ALA A 59 -6.61 8.06 31.17
N MET A 60 -6.04 8.73 30.16
CA MET A 60 -6.80 9.57 29.24
C MET A 60 -7.67 8.75 28.28
N GLU A 61 -7.13 7.68 27.69
CA GLU A 61 -7.89 6.81 26.76
C GLU A 61 -9.04 6.06 27.45
N ASN A 62 -8.93 5.79 28.75
CA ASN A 62 -9.96 5.08 29.52
C ASN A 62 -10.86 6.04 30.33
N GLU A 63 -10.77 7.35 30.06
CA GLU A 63 -11.57 8.39 30.72
C GLU A 63 -11.48 8.28 32.27
N GLU A 64 -10.31 7.91 32.79
CA GLU A 64 -10.10 7.78 34.24
C GLU A 64 -10.03 9.13 34.93
N TRP A 65 -9.70 10.20 34.19
CA TRP A 65 -9.64 11.57 34.70
C TRP A 65 -10.63 12.48 33.98
N ASP A 66 -11.28 13.34 34.75
CA ASP A 66 -12.31 14.28 34.31
C ASP A 66 -11.72 15.70 34.28
N GLY A 67 -11.02 16.02 33.18
CA GLY A 67 -10.34 17.30 33.01
C GLY A 67 -9.51 17.37 31.73
N GLU A 68 -8.73 18.44 31.61
CA GLU A 68 -7.88 18.73 30.46
C GLU A 68 -6.40 18.57 30.81
N LEU A 69 -5.62 18.00 29.88
CA LEU A 69 -4.19 17.81 30.04
C LEU A 69 -3.40 18.69 29.08
N TYR A 70 -2.48 19.46 29.64
CA TYR A 70 -1.65 20.42 28.91
C TYR A 70 -0.18 20.00 28.93
N TYR A 71 0.53 20.30 27.85
CA TYR A 71 1.99 20.40 27.89
C TYR A 71 2.39 21.84 28.24
N CYS A 72 3.43 21.99 29.05
CA CYS A 72 3.99 23.29 29.42
C CYS A 72 5.51 23.27 29.19
N ILE A 73 5.99 24.07 28.26
CA ILE A 73 7.37 24.12 27.82
C ILE A 73 7.96 25.46 28.24
N ASP A 74 9.08 25.40 28.95
CA ASP A 74 9.82 26.58 29.39
C ASP A 74 11.18 26.58 28.71
N TRP A 75 11.71 27.77 28.44
CA TRP A 75 12.93 27.93 27.67
C TRP A 75 13.82 29.04 28.23
N LYS A 76 15.11 28.96 27.94
CA LYS A 76 16.11 29.99 28.25
C LYS A 76 17.17 30.06 27.16
N VAL A 77 17.85 31.20 27.08
CA VAL A 77 18.99 31.41 26.18
C VAL A 77 20.25 31.55 27.01
N ASP A 78 21.27 30.77 26.68
CA ASP A 78 22.55 30.69 27.37
C ASP A 78 22.36 30.48 28.88
N ASN A 79 22.90 31.38 29.70
CA ASN A 79 22.75 31.36 31.16
C ASN A 79 21.70 32.39 31.65
N GLY A 80 20.80 32.81 30.75
CA GLY A 80 19.69 33.70 31.08
C GLY A 80 18.64 33.03 31.98
N PRO A 81 17.67 33.81 32.50
CA PRO A 81 16.56 33.26 33.26
C PRO A 81 15.68 32.38 32.37
N TRP A 82 14.93 31.48 33.02
CA TRP A 82 13.80 30.82 32.38
C TRP A 82 12.75 31.85 31.98
N HIS A 83 12.16 31.69 30.79
CA HIS A 83 11.25 32.68 30.21
C HIS A 83 9.97 32.80 31.03
N PHE A 84 9.34 31.67 31.35
CA PHE A 84 8.11 31.66 32.14
C PHE A 84 8.39 31.48 33.64
N ASP A 85 9.41 30.68 33.99
CA ASP A 85 9.83 30.36 35.36
C ASP A 85 8.66 30.09 36.34
N VAL A 86 7.71 29.25 35.90
CA VAL A 86 6.44 29.10 36.61
C VAL A 86 6.55 28.05 37.72
N PRO A 87 6.37 28.41 39.00
CA PRO A 87 6.33 27.42 40.08
C PRO A 87 5.05 26.57 40.02
N LYS A 88 3.90 27.19 39.72
CA LYS A 88 2.58 26.56 39.65
C LYS A 88 1.80 27.01 38.41
N VAL A 89 1.28 26.06 37.63
CA VAL A 89 0.48 26.36 36.44
C VAL A 89 -0.98 26.55 36.86
N ASN A 90 -1.65 27.52 36.26
CA ASN A 90 -3.09 27.78 36.35
C ASN A 90 -3.58 28.45 35.06
N SER A 91 -4.87 28.74 34.98
CA SER A 91 -5.50 29.39 33.82
C SER A 91 -4.91 30.76 33.44
N ASN A 92 -4.17 31.41 34.34
CA ASN A 92 -3.56 32.73 34.13
C ASN A 92 -2.06 32.64 33.78
N THR A 93 -1.49 31.44 33.74
CA THR A 93 -0.05 31.26 33.56
C THR A 93 0.40 31.50 32.12
N TYR A 94 -0.39 31.03 31.15
CA TYR A 94 -0.10 31.17 29.72
C TYR A 94 -1.28 31.85 29.05
N ASP A 95 -1.03 32.93 28.33
CA ASP A 95 -2.03 33.56 27.46
C ASP A 95 -2.08 32.85 26.11
N LEU A 96 -3.11 32.02 25.89
CA LEU A 96 -3.32 31.29 24.63
C LEU A 96 -3.58 32.22 23.43
N TYR A 97 -3.86 33.50 23.66
CA TYR A 97 -4.03 34.51 22.61
C TYR A 97 -2.75 35.29 22.33
N GLU A 98 -1.68 35.06 23.09
CA GLU A 98 -0.37 35.64 22.84
C GLU A 98 0.46 34.72 21.95
N ASP A 99 0.87 35.24 20.80
CA ASP A 99 1.68 34.53 19.81
C ASP A 99 2.98 33.95 20.41
N THR A 100 3.56 34.59 21.42
CA THR A 100 4.78 34.14 22.12
C THR A 100 4.53 32.95 23.04
N HIS A 101 3.27 32.60 23.34
CA HIS A 101 2.90 31.53 24.28
C HIS A 101 2.30 30.30 23.58
N VAL A 102 1.64 30.49 22.43
CA VAL A 102 0.82 29.45 21.75
C VAL A 102 1.58 28.15 21.42
N HIS A 103 2.90 28.21 21.22
CA HIS A 103 3.72 27.03 20.94
C HIS A 103 4.35 26.39 22.20
N PHE A 104 4.34 27.09 23.33
CA PHE A 104 4.92 26.63 24.59
C PHE A 104 3.89 26.02 25.54
N PHE A 105 2.61 26.25 25.29
CA PHE A 105 1.51 25.72 26.08
C PHE A 105 0.33 25.34 25.20
N GLY A 106 -0.24 24.16 25.42
CA GLY A 106 -1.43 23.74 24.68
C GLY A 106 -1.98 22.41 25.16
N TYR A 107 -3.19 22.09 24.69
CA TYR A 107 -3.84 20.81 24.95
C TYR A 107 -3.05 19.67 24.33
N LEU A 108 -2.79 18.63 25.12
CA LEU A 108 -2.10 17.44 24.63
C LEU A 108 -2.91 16.73 23.54
N SER A 109 -4.24 16.75 23.65
CA SER A 109 -5.20 16.17 22.69
C SER A 109 -5.15 16.83 21.30
N ASN A 110 -4.63 18.06 21.19
CA ASN A 110 -4.49 18.76 19.92
C ASN A 110 -3.24 18.33 19.13
N ILE A 111 -2.37 17.48 19.70
CA ILE A 111 -1.16 16.99 19.05
C ILE A 111 -1.32 15.51 18.73
N THR A 112 -1.13 15.16 17.47
CA THR A 112 -1.11 13.76 17.03
C THR A 112 0.11 13.04 17.59
N SER A 113 -0.09 11.91 18.28
CA SER A 113 0.96 11.00 18.70
C SER A 113 1.11 9.82 17.74
N ASP A 114 2.26 9.15 17.81
CA ASP A 114 2.50 7.88 17.12
C ASP A 114 2.33 6.67 18.08
N ASP A 115 2.54 5.43 17.61
CA ASP A 115 2.32 4.20 18.42
C ASP A 115 3.21 4.16 19.69
N ASP A 116 4.34 4.87 19.68
CA ASP A 116 5.27 4.97 20.80
C ASP A 116 4.92 6.14 21.74
N ASN A 117 3.80 6.83 21.50
CA ASN A 117 3.34 8.02 22.21
C ASN A 117 4.33 9.18 22.13
N VAL A 118 5.05 9.29 21.01
CA VAL A 118 5.95 10.42 20.74
C VAL A 118 5.17 11.55 20.09
N LEU A 119 5.31 12.75 20.66
CA LEU A 119 4.69 13.99 20.20
C LEU A 119 5.77 14.99 19.78
N GLU A 120 5.38 16.01 19.04
CA GLU A 120 6.25 17.09 18.61
C GLU A 120 5.55 18.45 18.70
N ALA A 121 6.30 19.46 19.12
CA ALA A 121 5.98 20.88 18.96
C ALA A 121 7.10 21.57 18.16
N PHE A 122 6.76 22.59 17.39
CA PHE A 122 7.71 23.38 16.62
C PHE A 122 7.66 24.86 17.06
N PHE A 123 8.81 25.54 16.98
CA PHE A 123 8.98 26.91 17.41
C PHE A 123 9.64 27.73 16.32
N VAL A 124 8.95 28.78 15.90
CA VAL A 124 9.35 29.74 14.88
C VAL A 124 9.82 31.04 15.56
N HIS A 125 10.37 31.98 14.80
CA HIS A 125 10.93 33.23 15.36
C HIS A 125 10.00 33.97 16.32
N TRP A 126 8.73 34.11 15.96
CA TRP A 126 7.76 34.85 16.77
C TRP A 126 7.36 34.11 18.05
N SER A 127 7.57 32.78 18.14
CA SER A 127 7.48 32.06 19.42
C SER A 127 8.41 32.69 20.46
N PHE A 128 9.60 33.10 20.05
CA PHE A 128 10.61 33.68 20.93
C PHE A 128 10.53 35.21 21.02
N GLY A 129 9.47 35.82 20.47
CA GLY A 129 9.34 37.27 20.36
C GLY A 129 10.33 37.93 19.40
N TYR A 130 10.86 37.18 18.43
CA TYR A 130 11.73 37.72 17.39
C TYR A 130 10.94 38.11 16.14
N GLU A 131 11.49 39.03 15.35
CA GLU A 131 10.87 39.57 14.13
C GLU A 131 11.05 38.68 12.88
N ASN A 132 12.07 37.81 12.88
CA ASN A 132 12.38 36.92 11.75
C ASN A 132 13.23 35.72 12.19
N ASP A 133 13.32 34.69 11.34
CA ASP A 133 14.04 33.44 11.63
C ASP A 133 15.55 33.61 11.81
N GLU A 134 16.15 34.64 11.22
CA GLU A 134 17.59 34.95 11.33
C GLU A 134 17.99 35.35 12.76
N ALA A 135 17.02 35.79 13.58
CA ALA A 135 17.23 36.09 14.99
C ALA A 135 17.39 34.84 15.88
N ILE A 136 16.99 33.67 15.39
CA ILE A 136 17.29 32.38 16.03
C ILE A 136 18.75 32.01 15.73
N ASP A 137 19.66 32.55 16.54
CA ASP A 137 21.11 32.41 16.36
C ASP A 137 21.65 31.12 17.00
N LEU A 138 21.39 29.97 16.36
CA LEU A 138 21.90 28.67 16.82
C LEU A 138 23.44 28.57 16.75
N ALA A 139 24.10 29.43 15.97
CA ALA A 139 25.55 29.40 15.82
C ALA A 139 26.26 29.97 17.06
N ASN A 140 25.71 31.01 17.68
CA ASN A 140 26.35 31.68 18.81
C ASN A 140 25.59 31.53 20.14
N LYS A 141 24.31 31.15 20.12
CA LYS A 141 23.48 31.03 21.31
C LYS A 141 23.05 29.60 21.56
N LYS A 142 22.92 29.24 22.84
CA LYS A 142 22.38 27.96 23.29
C LYS A 142 20.94 28.15 23.78
N TYR A 143 19.99 27.57 23.07
CA TYR A 143 18.59 27.53 23.49
C TYR A 143 18.38 26.26 24.31
N THR A 144 17.87 26.40 25.54
CA THR A 144 17.64 25.28 26.46
C THR A 144 16.17 25.21 26.84
N PHE A 145 15.60 24.02 26.82
CA PHE A 145 14.20 23.74 27.06
C PHE A 145 14.04 22.75 28.21
N ARG A 146 12.96 22.91 28.98
CA ARG A 146 12.43 21.91 29.91
C ARG A 146 10.91 21.88 29.73
N MET A 147 10.27 20.77 30.06
CA MET A 147 8.82 20.70 29.96
C MET A 147 8.20 19.88 31.08
N ARG A 148 6.91 20.10 31.34
CA ARG A 148 6.09 19.29 32.25
C ARG A 148 4.67 19.18 31.72
N PHE A 149 3.88 18.31 32.34
CA PHE A 149 2.44 18.25 32.13
C PHE A 149 1.72 19.01 33.23
N ALA A 150 0.55 19.57 32.90
CA ALA A 150 -0.37 20.17 33.85
C ALA A 150 -1.79 19.67 33.56
N PHE A 151 -2.51 19.25 34.58
CA PHE A 151 -3.87 18.76 34.47
C PHE A 151 -4.83 19.71 35.20
N GLU A 152 -5.84 20.19 34.47
CA GLU A 152 -6.93 21.04 34.96
C GLU A 152 -8.18 20.19 35.13
N PRO A 153 -8.62 19.91 36.37
CA PRO A 153 -9.89 19.26 36.60
C PRO A 153 -11.07 20.07 36.03
N TYR A 154 -12.06 19.40 35.45
CA TYR A 154 -13.29 20.12 35.08
C TYR A 154 -13.97 20.67 36.34
N GLY A 155 -14.46 21.91 36.21
CA GLY A 155 -15.05 22.64 37.31
C GLY A 155 -14.07 23.43 38.17
N SER A 156 -12.77 23.45 37.83
CA SER A 156 -11.80 24.35 38.43
C SER A 156 -12.21 25.82 38.27
N GLU A 157 -12.00 26.61 39.33
CA GLU A 157 -12.20 28.06 39.29
C GLU A 157 -11.01 28.76 38.60
N GLU A 158 -11.27 29.92 38.00
CA GLU A 158 -10.23 30.72 37.35
C GLU A 158 -9.09 31.05 38.34
N GLY A 159 -7.85 30.72 37.95
CA GLY A 159 -6.66 30.93 38.76
C GLY A 159 -6.33 29.80 39.76
N GLU A 160 -7.11 28.73 39.82
CA GLU A 160 -6.76 27.54 40.61
C GLU A 160 -5.52 26.83 40.06
N ASP A 161 -4.68 26.35 40.99
CA ASP A 161 -3.46 25.62 40.64
C ASP A 161 -3.79 24.27 40.01
N PHE A 162 -3.26 24.01 38.83
CA PHE A 162 -3.34 22.73 38.15
C PHE A 162 -2.44 21.68 38.82
N ILE A 163 -2.78 20.40 38.63
CA ILE A 163 -1.92 19.30 39.07
C ILE A 163 -0.78 19.17 38.07
N THR A 164 0.46 19.43 38.49
CA THR A 164 1.62 19.41 37.58
C THR A 164 2.55 18.23 37.81
N SER A 165 3.13 17.69 36.75
CA SER A 165 4.28 16.77 36.87
C SER A 165 5.58 17.51 37.20
N PRO A 166 6.63 16.80 37.65
CA PRO A 166 7.99 17.35 37.65
C PRO A 166 8.42 17.78 36.24
N TYR A 167 9.35 18.73 36.15
CA TYR A 167 10.00 19.04 34.87
C TYR A 167 10.79 17.82 34.36
N SER A 168 10.81 17.69 33.04
CA SER A 168 11.72 16.82 32.30
C SER A 168 13.18 17.21 32.55
N ASN A 169 14.10 16.37 32.06
CA ASN A 169 15.48 16.79 31.89
C ASN A 169 15.57 18.00 30.93
N GLU A 170 16.58 18.84 31.13
CA GLU A 170 16.89 19.95 30.22
C GLU A 170 17.45 19.39 28.90
N VAL A 171 16.97 19.91 27.77
CA VAL A 171 17.55 19.67 26.45
C VAL A 171 17.97 20.97 25.81
N SER A 172 18.98 20.95 24.94
CA SER A 172 19.48 22.17 24.33
C SER A 172 19.85 22.00 22.88
N ILE A 173 19.73 23.08 22.13
CA ILE A 173 20.19 23.21 20.74
C ILE A 173 20.93 24.54 20.56
N GLY A 174 21.88 24.55 19.63
CA GLY A 174 22.79 25.66 19.43
C GLY A 174 24.00 25.63 20.36
N GLY A 175 25.06 26.34 19.98
CA GLY A 175 26.40 26.12 20.49
C GLY A 175 27.16 25.02 19.71
N SER A 176 28.43 24.79 20.05
CA SER A 176 29.41 24.14 19.16
C SER A 176 29.17 22.67 18.77
N GLU A 177 28.10 22.00 19.22
CA GLU A 177 27.71 20.67 18.74
C GLU A 177 26.18 20.52 18.72
N MET A 178 25.60 20.42 17.51
CA MET A 178 24.19 20.04 17.33
C MET A 178 24.05 18.52 17.26
N ILE A 179 22.97 17.98 17.83
CA ILE A 179 22.60 16.57 17.66
C ILE A 179 22.44 16.31 16.16
N GLN A 180 23.12 15.29 15.66
CA GLN A 180 23.13 14.97 14.24
C GLN A 180 21.96 14.06 13.89
N PRO A 181 21.34 14.23 12.71
CA PRO A 181 20.28 13.34 12.24
C PRO A 181 20.80 11.91 12.06
N PRO A 182 19.90 10.91 12.05
CA PRO A 182 20.29 9.52 11.80
C PRO A 182 20.95 9.42 10.43
N LYS A 183 22.01 8.59 10.32
CA LYS A 183 22.68 8.31 9.03
C LYS A 183 22.14 7.06 8.35
N THR A 184 21.56 6.16 9.13
CA THR A 184 21.02 4.87 8.69
C THR A 184 19.82 4.53 9.55
N ILE A 185 18.85 3.82 8.97
CA ILE A 185 17.68 3.30 9.67
C ILE A 185 17.58 1.81 9.34
N GLU A 186 17.37 0.96 10.36
CA GLU A 186 17.14 -0.47 10.14
C GLU A 186 15.77 -0.72 9.50
N ALA A 187 15.63 -1.80 8.74
CA ALA A 187 14.37 -2.08 8.03
C ALA A 187 13.25 -2.53 8.98
N PRO A 188 11.97 -2.23 8.66
CA PRO A 188 10.83 -2.86 9.33
C PRO A 188 10.88 -4.38 9.20
N GLN A 189 10.44 -5.09 10.24
CA GLN A 189 10.55 -6.55 10.31
C GLN A 189 9.19 -7.24 10.36
N ASN A 190 9.13 -8.50 9.94
CA ASN A 190 7.96 -9.36 10.09
C ASN A 190 6.67 -8.78 9.49
N LEU A 191 6.76 -8.13 8.34
CA LEU A 191 5.59 -7.59 7.64
C LEU A 191 4.63 -8.73 7.28
N LYS A 192 3.36 -8.55 7.65
CA LYS A 192 2.22 -9.43 7.40
C LYS A 192 1.08 -8.62 6.79
N ALA A 193 0.24 -9.29 6.01
CA ALA A 193 -0.95 -8.74 5.39
C ALA A 193 -2.13 -9.69 5.61
N GLU A 194 -3.30 -9.13 5.89
CA GLU A 194 -4.57 -9.84 6.00
C GLU A 194 -5.64 -9.07 5.19
N LEU A 195 -6.50 -9.79 4.46
CA LEU A 195 -7.65 -9.17 3.83
C LEU A 195 -8.75 -8.97 4.88
N LYS A 196 -9.21 -7.73 5.04
CA LYS A 196 -10.34 -7.37 5.90
C LYS A 196 -11.38 -6.58 5.13
N TYR A 197 -12.51 -6.36 5.78
CA TYR A 197 -13.65 -5.63 5.23
C TYR A 197 -14.06 -4.54 6.22
N ASP A 198 -14.39 -3.36 5.71
CA ASP A 198 -14.98 -2.29 6.51
C ASP A 198 -16.47 -2.59 6.81
N ASP A 199 -17.12 -1.69 7.54
CA ASP A 199 -18.55 -1.82 7.88
C ASP A 199 -19.47 -1.84 6.64
N ASN A 200 -18.99 -1.31 5.50
CA ASN A 200 -19.69 -1.31 4.21
C ASN A 200 -19.35 -2.54 3.35
N LYS A 201 -18.61 -3.52 3.88
CA LYS A 201 -18.08 -4.69 3.17
C LYS A 201 -17.12 -4.34 2.03
N LYS A 202 -16.49 -3.17 2.07
CA LYS A 202 -15.41 -2.79 1.18
C LYS A 202 -14.12 -3.49 1.63
N PRO A 203 -13.43 -4.23 0.74
CA PRO A 203 -12.18 -4.91 1.09
C PRO A 203 -11.02 -3.91 1.26
N TYR A 204 -10.13 -4.18 2.21
CA TYR A 204 -8.84 -3.51 2.39
C TYR A 204 -7.79 -4.49 2.94
N PHE A 205 -6.52 -4.11 2.92
CA PHE A 205 -5.42 -4.91 3.47
C PHE A 205 -4.98 -4.38 4.83
N ALA A 206 -5.20 -5.15 5.89
CA ALA A 206 -4.65 -4.87 7.21
C ALA A 206 -3.19 -5.34 7.25
N LEU A 207 -2.26 -4.39 7.29
CA LEU A 207 -0.83 -4.63 7.39
C LEU A 207 -0.38 -4.54 8.84
N ASN A 208 0.51 -5.44 9.26
CA ASN A 208 1.14 -5.40 10.58
C ASN A 208 2.61 -5.79 10.47
N TRP A 209 3.47 -5.18 11.29
CA TRP A 209 4.90 -5.45 11.33
C TRP A 209 5.46 -5.21 12.74
N THR A 210 6.75 -5.44 12.91
CA THR A 210 7.49 -5.14 14.14
C THR A 210 8.59 -4.13 13.85
N ASN A 211 8.71 -3.17 14.76
CA ASN A 211 9.73 -2.13 14.69
C ASN A 211 11.01 -2.59 15.42
N PRO A 212 12.21 -2.41 14.86
CA PRO A 212 13.45 -2.61 15.60
C PRO A 212 13.61 -1.57 16.72
N ASP A 213 14.11 -1.97 17.89
CA ASP A 213 14.36 -1.06 19.04
C ASP A 213 15.23 0.14 18.66
N SER A 214 16.18 -0.07 17.74
CA SER A 214 17.07 0.97 17.22
C SER A 214 16.29 2.10 16.53
N VAL A 215 15.20 1.77 15.84
CA VAL A 215 14.36 2.72 15.11
C VAL A 215 13.44 3.48 16.05
N SER A 216 12.87 2.82 17.07
CA SER A 216 12.08 3.51 18.10
C SER A 216 12.92 4.56 18.82
N LYS A 217 14.18 4.24 19.14
CA LYS A 217 15.11 5.18 19.75
C LYS A 217 15.48 6.35 18.84
N ILE A 218 15.52 6.15 17.53
CA ILE A 218 15.67 7.25 16.57
C ILE A 218 14.38 8.09 16.55
N ASN A 219 13.22 7.46 16.57
CA ASN A 219 11.91 8.11 16.50
C ASN A 219 11.63 9.06 17.70
N GLU A 220 12.14 8.70 18.88
CA GLU A 220 12.16 9.57 20.06
C GLU A 220 12.83 10.93 19.78
N ALA A 221 13.87 10.96 18.92
CA ALA A 221 14.65 12.15 18.63
C ALA A 221 14.31 12.82 17.28
N TYR A 222 13.85 12.06 16.29
CA TYR A 222 13.58 12.51 14.93
C TYR A 222 12.32 11.83 14.37
N PRO A 223 11.42 12.54 13.67
CA PRO A 223 10.20 11.94 13.12
C PRO A 223 10.51 10.85 12.09
N ILE A 224 10.31 9.60 12.47
CA ILE A 224 10.32 8.49 11.51
C ILE A 224 8.91 8.32 10.95
N ARG A 225 8.82 8.15 9.63
CA ARG A 225 7.57 7.82 8.93
C ARG A 225 7.67 6.47 8.27
N VAL A 226 6.52 5.85 8.03
CA VAL A 226 6.39 4.59 7.30
C VAL A 226 5.91 4.87 5.88
N LYS A 227 6.52 4.20 4.90
CA LYS A 227 6.03 4.17 3.52
C LYS A 227 5.68 2.75 3.12
N ILE A 228 4.53 2.60 2.48
CA ILE A 228 4.07 1.35 1.88
C ILE A 228 4.35 1.39 0.39
N ASP A 229 4.94 0.33 -0.13
CA ASP A 229 5.08 0.07 -1.54
C ASP A 229 4.28 -1.20 -1.91
N PHE A 230 3.65 -1.14 -3.07
CA PHE A 230 2.58 -2.04 -3.46
C PHE A 230 2.75 -2.47 -4.91
N LYS A 231 2.38 -3.71 -5.22
CA LYS A 231 2.15 -4.16 -6.59
C LYS A 231 1.21 -5.35 -6.69
N VAL A 232 0.66 -5.54 -7.88
CA VAL A 232 -0.17 -6.69 -8.23
C VAL A 232 0.63 -7.67 -9.10
N GLY A 233 0.55 -8.96 -8.77
CA GLY A 233 1.25 -10.04 -9.45
C GLY A 233 2.76 -9.80 -9.53
N ASN A 234 3.34 -10.05 -10.70
CA ASN A 234 4.74 -9.71 -10.95
C ASN A 234 4.92 -8.37 -11.68
N GLY A 235 3.90 -7.49 -11.66
CA GLY A 235 4.02 -6.12 -12.17
C GLY A 235 5.14 -5.33 -11.50
N GLU A 236 5.33 -4.09 -11.94
CA GLU A 236 6.29 -3.19 -11.32
C GLU A 236 5.80 -2.66 -9.97
N TRP A 237 6.74 -2.36 -9.08
CA TRP A 237 6.42 -1.69 -7.82
C TRP A 237 5.87 -0.29 -8.09
N TYR A 238 4.85 0.14 -7.34
CA TYR A 238 4.29 1.48 -7.51
C TYR A 238 5.35 2.58 -7.36
N SER A 239 6.29 2.41 -6.42
CA SER A 239 7.43 3.30 -6.25
C SER A 239 8.35 3.42 -7.48
N VAL A 240 8.41 2.41 -8.34
CA VAL A 240 9.18 2.44 -9.60
C VAL A 240 8.44 3.22 -10.68
N ILE A 241 7.10 3.07 -10.74
CA ILE A 241 6.26 3.72 -11.74
C ILE A 241 6.09 5.22 -11.43
N ASN A 242 5.78 5.55 -10.17
CA ASN A 242 5.35 6.89 -9.76
C ASN A 242 6.31 7.59 -8.79
N GLY A 243 7.37 6.90 -8.35
CA GLY A 243 8.15 7.36 -7.21
C GLY A 243 7.41 7.13 -5.89
N HIS A 244 8.03 7.53 -4.78
CA HIS A 244 7.32 7.64 -3.51
C HIS A 244 6.61 8.98 -3.45
N ASP A 245 5.38 9.02 -2.93
CA ASP A 245 4.83 10.28 -2.46
C ASP A 245 5.66 10.73 -1.25
N TRP A 246 6.26 11.92 -1.35
CA TRP A 246 7.19 12.46 -0.36
C TRP A 246 6.49 13.36 0.66
N TRP A 247 5.19 13.64 0.47
CA TRP A 247 4.41 14.49 1.35
C TRP A 247 3.22 13.68 1.89
N GLY A 248 3.26 13.29 3.17
CA GLY A 248 2.17 12.51 3.80
C GLY A 248 2.52 11.06 4.17
N GLY A 249 3.74 10.82 4.65
CA GLY A 249 4.12 9.51 5.22
C GLY A 249 3.29 9.15 6.46
N ILE A 250 3.04 7.85 6.63
CA ILE A 250 2.27 7.32 7.77
C ILE A 250 3.11 7.57 9.05
N PRO A 251 2.49 8.03 10.15
CA PRO A 251 3.19 8.14 11.44
C PRO A 251 3.88 6.83 11.86
N TYR A 252 4.86 6.93 12.76
CA TYR A 252 5.58 5.75 13.21
C TYR A 252 4.63 4.77 13.91
N THR A 253 4.37 3.64 13.28
CA THR A 253 3.38 2.67 13.76
C THR A 253 3.85 1.25 13.51
N THR A 254 3.07 0.28 13.99
CA THR A 254 3.25 -1.16 13.76
C THR A 254 2.16 -1.76 12.88
N ARG A 255 1.17 -0.95 12.47
CA ARG A 255 0.01 -1.41 11.69
C ARG A 255 -0.51 -0.32 10.75
N GLU A 256 -1.12 -0.73 9.64
CA GLU A 256 -1.83 0.20 8.75
C GLU A 256 -2.97 -0.52 8.03
N ASN A 257 -4.12 0.13 7.91
CA ASN A 257 -5.20 -0.33 7.04
C ASN A 257 -4.99 0.29 5.65
N PHE A 258 -4.47 -0.51 4.73
CA PHE A 258 -4.12 -0.06 3.39
C PHE A 258 -5.24 -0.41 2.39
N ASP A 259 -5.87 0.62 1.84
CA ASP A 259 -6.86 0.49 0.77
C ASP A 259 -6.26 0.96 -0.58
N PRO A 260 -5.86 0.04 -1.47
CA PRO A 260 -5.31 0.40 -2.79
C PRO A 260 -6.36 1.01 -3.73
N ILE A 261 -7.66 0.88 -3.45
CA ILE A 261 -8.72 1.51 -4.24
C ILE A 261 -8.78 3.00 -3.89
N GLU A 262 -8.72 3.37 -2.61
CA GLU A 262 -8.67 4.78 -2.18
C GLU A 262 -7.41 5.52 -2.62
N LYS A 263 -6.34 4.77 -2.85
CA LYS A 263 -5.09 5.28 -3.39
C LYS A 263 -5.09 5.35 -4.92
N ASP A 264 -6.17 4.95 -5.59
CA ASP A 264 -6.28 4.84 -7.05
C ASP A 264 -5.22 3.91 -7.68
N TYR A 265 -4.76 2.90 -6.93
CA TYR A 265 -3.77 1.92 -7.41
C TYR A 265 -4.43 0.78 -8.20
N VAL A 266 -5.68 0.44 -7.86
CA VAL A 266 -6.49 -0.59 -8.54
C VAL A 266 -7.96 -0.19 -8.54
N ASP A 267 -8.71 -0.60 -9.57
CA ASP A 267 -10.16 -0.38 -9.62
C ASP A 267 -10.94 -1.22 -8.60
N LYS A 268 -10.43 -2.41 -8.28
CA LYS A 268 -11.05 -3.38 -7.37
C LYS A 268 -10.03 -4.39 -6.83
N ILE A 269 -10.31 -4.94 -5.65
CA ILE A 269 -9.55 -6.05 -5.06
C ILE A 269 -10.20 -7.38 -5.44
N GLU A 270 -9.54 -8.16 -6.29
CA GLU A 270 -9.91 -9.53 -6.67
C GLU A 270 -8.88 -10.55 -6.14
N ILE A 271 -8.94 -10.88 -4.85
CA ILE A 271 -7.95 -11.75 -4.17
C ILE A 271 -7.87 -13.19 -4.71
N GLU A 272 -8.98 -13.69 -5.28
CA GLU A 272 -9.05 -15.02 -5.89
C GLU A 272 -8.38 -15.09 -7.27
N LYS A 273 -8.07 -13.94 -7.86
CA LYS A 273 -7.47 -13.83 -9.20
C LYS A 273 -6.07 -13.25 -9.18
N ASN A 274 -5.77 -12.44 -8.17
CA ASN A 274 -4.57 -11.63 -8.12
C ASN A 274 -3.79 -11.89 -6.82
N GLU A 275 -2.46 -11.89 -6.94
CA GLU A 275 -1.55 -11.82 -5.80
C GLU A 275 -1.19 -10.36 -5.57
N TYR A 276 -1.33 -9.89 -4.34
CA TYR A 276 -0.95 -8.55 -3.92
C TYR A 276 0.33 -8.66 -3.11
N ASN A 277 1.32 -7.83 -3.46
CA ASN A 277 2.63 -7.82 -2.84
C ASN A 277 2.82 -6.48 -2.14
N PHE A 278 3.32 -6.53 -0.90
CA PHE A 278 3.63 -5.35 -0.11
C PHE A 278 5.07 -5.43 0.41
N ARG A 279 5.71 -4.28 0.49
CA ARG A 279 6.93 -4.05 1.26
C ARG A 279 6.86 -2.66 1.86
N ILE A 280 7.47 -2.47 3.01
CA ILE A 280 7.47 -1.18 3.69
C ILE A 280 8.89 -0.72 3.99
N LEU A 281 9.09 0.58 4.15
CA LEU A 281 10.35 1.14 4.64
C LEU A 281 10.08 2.26 5.64
N TYR A 282 11.08 2.55 6.47
CA TYR A 282 11.11 3.76 7.28
C TYR A 282 11.86 4.87 6.57
N VAL A 283 11.40 6.10 6.79
CA VAL A 283 12.05 7.30 6.27
C VAL A 283 12.18 8.35 7.37
N TYR A 284 13.30 9.07 7.35
CA TYR A 284 13.47 10.37 7.97
C TYR A 284 13.58 11.41 6.85
N GLU A 285 12.67 12.38 6.83
CA GLU A 285 12.48 13.30 5.70
C GLU A 285 12.51 14.77 6.15
N PRO A 286 13.67 15.26 6.60
CA PRO A 286 13.82 16.67 6.94
C PRO A 286 13.73 17.54 5.69
N ILE A 287 13.43 18.83 5.89
CA ILE A 287 13.29 19.80 4.80
C ILE A 287 14.66 20.22 4.26
N GLU A 288 15.65 20.43 5.14
CA GLU A 288 16.96 20.98 4.75
C GLU A 288 18.07 19.91 4.61
N SER A 289 17.88 18.73 5.19
CA SER A 289 18.90 17.67 5.21
C SER A 289 18.62 16.56 4.20
N PRO A 290 19.65 15.77 3.80
CA PRO A 290 19.43 14.59 2.99
C PRO A 290 18.47 13.62 3.68
N ARG A 291 17.49 13.14 2.92
CA ARG A 291 16.57 12.10 3.39
C ARG A 291 17.33 10.82 3.68
N VAL A 292 16.88 10.10 4.71
CA VAL A 292 17.44 8.80 5.08
C VAL A 292 16.33 7.78 5.02
N ALA A 293 16.52 6.75 4.21
CA ALA A 293 15.58 5.65 4.05
C ALA A 293 16.22 4.35 4.54
N SER A 294 15.44 3.53 5.25
CA SER A 294 15.84 2.16 5.54
C SER A 294 15.82 1.31 4.25
N PRO A 295 16.46 0.13 4.25
CA PRO A 295 16.07 -0.92 3.32
C PRO A 295 14.59 -1.27 3.48
N PHE A 296 14.01 -1.89 2.46
CA PHE A 296 12.66 -2.44 2.56
C PHE A 296 12.61 -3.63 3.53
N SER A 297 11.43 -3.83 4.11
CA SER A 297 11.06 -5.05 4.84
C SER A 297 11.11 -6.30 3.96
N ASN A 298 10.80 -7.46 4.55
CA ASN A 298 10.40 -8.61 3.76
C ASN A 298 9.20 -8.26 2.85
N ILE A 299 9.13 -8.91 1.69
CA ILE A 299 7.93 -8.86 0.86
C ILE A 299 6.89 -9.79 1.48
N VAL A 300 5.69 -9.29 1.70
CA VAL A 300 4.52 -10.11 2.01
C VAL A 300 3.65 -10.25 0.77
N LYS A 301 3.12 -11.45 0.58
CA LYS A 301 2.26 -11.84 -0.54
C LYS A 301 0.92 -12.31 0.01
N ILE A 302 -0.17 -11.90 -0.63
CA ILE A 302 -1.51 -12.35 -0.26
C ILE A 302 -2.38 -12.50 -1.52
N GLY A 303 -3.23 -13.51 -1.56
CA GLY A 303 -4.09 -13.81 -2.70
C GLY A 303 -3.53 -14.93 -3.59
N THR A 304 -4.03 -14.97 -4.82
CA THR A 304 -3.78 -16.08 -5.76
C THR A 304 -2.86 -15.60 -6.87
N PRO A 305 -1.68 -16.23 -7.10
CA PRO A 305 -0.83 -15.84 -8.21
C PRO A 305 -1.56 -16.00 -9.54
N ALA A 306 -1.34 -15.08 -10.46
CA ALA A 306 -1.93 -15.14 -11.80
C ALA A 306 -1.53 -16.43 -12.54
N TYR A 307 -0.33 -16.95 -12.25
CA TYR A 307 0.18 -18.23 -12.71
C TYR A 307 1.36 -18.71 -11.85
N GLU A 308 1.73 -19.97 -11.99
CA GLU A 308 2.78 -20.67 -11.25
C GLU A 308 3.72 -21.44 -12.18
N SER A 309 4.92 -21.74 -11.67
CA SER A 309 5.96 -22.52 -12.35
C SER A 309 6.31 -22.00 -13.76
N ALA A 310 6.34 -20.68 -13.96
CA ALA A 310 6.88 -20.10 -15.18
C ALA A 310 8.41 -20.13 -15.18
N SER A 311 8.99 -20.28 -16.36
CA SER A 311 10.42 -20.08 -16.55
C SER A 311 10.78 -18.60 -16.40
N PRO A 312 11.96 -18.24 -15.85
CA PRO A 312 12.33 -16.83 -15.63
C PRO A 312 12.27 -15.95 -16.89
N TRP A 313 12.56 -16.52 -18.06
CA TRP A 313 12.52 -15.81 -19.34
C TRP A 313 11.10 -15.48 -19.82
N ALA A 314 10.07 -16.18 -19.31
CA ALA A 314 8.70 -16.03 -19.75
C ALA A 314 7.90 -15.03 -18.88
N VAL A 315 8.39 -14.72 -17.67
CA VAL A 315 7.65 -13.95 -16.64
C VAL A 315 7.08 -12.64 -17.20
N GLY A 316 7.92 -11.77 -17.77
CA GLY A 316 7.46 -10.45 -18.22
C GLY A 316 6.40 -10.46 -19.34
N GLU A 317 6.38 -11.48 -20.19
CA GLU A 317 5.32 -11.65 -21.20
C GLU A 317 4.09 -12.36 -20.62
N LEU A 318 4.28 -13.30 -19.68
CA LEU A 318 3.16 -13.93 -18.99
C LEU A 318 2.42 -12.95 -18.06
N ASP A 319 3.09 -11.96 -17.49
CA ASP A 319 2.46 -10.89 -16.71
C ASP A 319 1.53 -10.05 -17.59
N GLN A 320 2.00 -9.63 -18.76
CA GLN A 320 1.17 -8.93 -19.74
C GLN A 320 -0.02 -9.79 -20.20
N ALA A 321 0.23 -11.08 -20.43
CA ALA A 321 -0.84 -12.01 -20.80
C ALA A 321 -1.86 -12.22 -19.67
N ALA A 322 -1.41 -12.25 -18.41
CA ALA A 322 -2.29 -12.31 -17.24
C ALA A 322 -3.15 -11.06 -17.11
N GLU A 323 -2.56 -9.87 -17.29
CA GLU A 323 -3.26 -8.59 -17.26
C GLU A 323 -4.35 -8.50 -18.35
N LEU A 324 -4.06 -9.02 -19.55
CA LEU A 324 -5.03 -9.12 -20.64
C LEU A 324 -6.02 -10.29 -20.48
N GLY A 325 -5.86 -11.13 -19.45
CA GLY A 325 -6.75 -12.26 -19.18
C GLY A 325 -6.54 -13.48 -20.07
N PHE A 326 -5.42 -13.60 -20.78
CA PHE A 326 -5.15 -14.69 -21.73
C PHE A 326 -4.79 -16.03 -21.06
N ILE A 327 -4.42 -16.04 -19.77
CA ILE A 327 -4.08 -17.26 -19.03
C ILE A 327 -5.33 -17.87 -18.41
N THR A 328 -5.68 -19.10 -18.80
CA THR A 328 -6.85 -19.82 -18.29
C THR A 328 -6.53 -20.63 -17.02
N ASP A 329 -7.56 -20.93 -16.23
CA ASP A 329 -7.43 -21.73 -15.00
C ASP A 329 -6.82 -23.11 -15.23
N SER A 330 -7.03 -23.71 -16.40
CA SER A 330 -6.50 -25.03 -16.77
C SER A 330 -4.99 -25.07 -16.91
N ILE A 331 -4.34 -23.93 -17.21
CA ILE A 331 -2.90 -23.88 -17.46
C ILE A 331 -2.11 -23.16 -16.36
N LYS A 332 -2.76 -22.28 -15.58
CA LYS A 332 -2.07 -21.34 -14.69
C LYS A 332 -1.19 -22.01 -13.64
N GLY A 333 -1.49 -23.24 -13.20
CA GLY A 333 -0.70 -23.93 -12.17
C GLY A 333 0.67 -24.48 -12.61
N LYS A 334 0.94 -24.62 -13.91
CA LYS A 334 2.22 -25.21 -14.38
C LYS A 334 2.64 -24.70 -15.76
N MET A 335 3.04 -23.42 -15.83
CA MET A 335 3.31 -22.74 -17.10
C MET A 335 4.49 -23.31 -17.91
N ASN A 336 5.55 -23.78 -17.27
CA ASN A 336 6.69 -24.39 -17.97
C ASN A 336 6.47 -25.85 -18.42
N GLY A 337 5.29 -26.43 -18.15
CA GLY A 337 4.94 -27.78 -18.59
C GLY A 337 4.45 -27.83 -20.04
N PRO A 338 4.47 -29.01 -20.70
CA PRO A 338 3.91 -29.17 -22.04
C PRO A 338 2.41 -28.90 -22.04
N ILE A 339 1.91 -28.26 -23.11
CA ILE A 339 0.48 -27.99 -23.28
C ILE A 339 -0.19 -29.11 -24.07
N THR A 340 -1.36 -29.52 -23.61
CA THR A 340 -2.23 -30.47 -24.31
C THR A 340 -3.05 -29.80 -25.40
N ARG A 341 -3.59 -30.60 -26.32
CA ARG A 341 -4.51 -30.13 -27.37
C ARG A 341 -5.77 -29.47 -26.80
N GLU A 342 -6.32 -30.03 -25.72
CA GLU A 342 -7.49 -29.49 -25.02
C GLU A 342 -7.18 -28.17 -24.33
N GLU A 343 -6.08 -28.10 -23.56
CA GLU A 343 -5.68 -26.86 -22.88
C GLU A 343 -5.44 -25.71 -23.87
N PHE A 344 -4.80 -25.96 -25.02
CA PHE A 344 -4.63 -24.91 -26.02
C PHE A 344 -5.97 -24.48 -26.63
N ALA A 345 -6.91 -25.39 -26.85
CA ALA A 345 -8.23 -25.03 -27.38
C ALA A 345 -8.97 -24.08 -26.43
N GLU A 346 -8.90 -24.33 -25.12
CA GLU A 346 -9.44 -23.43 -24.09
C GLU A 346 -8.78 -22.05 -24.13
N VAL A 347 -7.44 -21.98 -24.18
CA VAL A 347 -6.70 -20.72 -24.28
C VAL A 347 -7.05 -19.95 -25.55
N ALA A 348 -7.18 -20.64 -26.69
CA ALA A 348 -7.51 -20.04 -27.97
C ALA A 348 -8.94 -19.47 -28.02
N VAL A 349 -9.90 -20.17 -27.41
CA VAL A 349 -11.29 -19.66 -27.30
C VAL A 349 -11.33 -18.47 -26.37
N ASN A 350 -10.68 -18.54 -25.20
CA ASN A 350 -10.59 -17.41 -24.27
C ASN A 350 -9.96 -16.19 -24.95
N PHE A 351 -8.86 -16.37 -25.69
CA PHE A 351 -8.24 -15.32 -26.49
C PHE A 351 -9.22 -14.73 -27.51
N TYR A 352 -9.96 -15.56 -28.27
CA TYR A 352 -10.96 -15.08 -29.22
C TYR A 352 -12.06 -14.25 -28.55
N GLU A 353 -12.61 -14.72 -27.43
CA GLU A 353 -13.69 -14.03 -26.73
C GLU A 353 -13.22 -12.66 -26.18
N ILE A 354 -12.00 -12.59 -25.66
CA ILE A 354 -11.39 -11.34 -25.19
C ILE A 354 -11.11 -10.37 -26.34
N VAL A 355 -10.44 -10.85 -27.40
CA VAL A 355 -9.98 -9.98 -28.51
C VAL A 355 -11.15 -9.47 -29.35
N THR A 356 -12.20 -10.27 -29.54
CA THR A 356 -13.35 -9.89 -30.37
C THR A 356 -14.51 -9.29 -29.59
N GLY A 357 -14.56 -9.50 -28.26
CA GLY A 357 -15.72 -9.21 -27.43
C GLY A 357 -16.94 -10.09 -27.72
N LYS A 358 -16.81 -11.13 -28.57
CA LYS A 358 -17.90 -12.04 -28.96
C LYS A 358 -17.80 -13.34 -28.19
N LYS A 359 -18.92 -13.80 -27.64
CA LYS A 359 -18.99 -15.13 -27.01
C LYS A 359 -18.96 -16.24 -28.06
N ALA A 360 -18.14 -17.27 -27.83
CA ALA A 360 -18.05 -18.40 -28.73
C ALA A 360 -19.12 -19.45 -28.38
N GLU A 361 -19.75 -20.00 -29.42
CA GLU A 361 -20.79 -21.02 -29.28
C GLU A 361 -20.25 -22.41 -29.66
N PRO A 362 -20.65 -23.48 -28.96
CA PRO A 362 -20.22 -24.84 -29.30
C PRO A 362 -20.79 -25.27 -30.65
N HIS A 363 -20.06 -26.14 -31.36
CA HIS A 363 -20.53 -26.66 -32.63
C HIS A 363 -21.88 -27.39 -32.45
N PRO A 364 -22.91 -27.10 -33.26
CA PRO A 364 -24.30 -27.51 -32.98
C PRO A 364 -24.52 -29.03 -33.09
N THR A 365 -23.76 -29.71 -33.94
CA THR A 365 -24.00 -31.14 -34.29
C THR A 365 -22.74 -32.01 -34.18
N GLU A 366 -21.62 -31.57 -34.76
CA GLU A 366 -20.37 -32.31 -34.74
C GLU A 366 -19.71 -32.34 -33.35
N LYS A 367 -19.26 -33.54 -32.96
CA LYS A 367 -18.61 -33.82 -31.67
C LYS A 367 -17.41 -34.74 -31.88
N PHE A 368 -16.55 -34.81 -30.88
CA PHE A 368 -15.50 -35.81 -30.80
C PHE A 368 -15.92 -36.94 -29.85
N ILE A 369 -15.65 -38.19 -30.21
CA ILE A 369 -16.03 -39.34 -29.38
C ILE A 369 -15.21 -39.45 -28.09
N ASP A 370 -14.05 -38.81 -28.06
CA ASP A 370 -13.07 -38.85 -26.97
C ASP A 370 -12.92 -37.50 -26.23
N CYS A 371 -13.73 -36.49 -26.55
CA CYS A 371 -13.69 -35.18 -25.89
C CYS A 371 -15.09 -34.56 -25.79
N THR A 372 -15.50 -34.24 -24.57
CA THR A 372 -16.79 -33.58 -24.27
C THR A 372 -16.60 -32.16 -23.73
N ASN A 373 -15.39 -31.63 -23.77
CA ASN A 373 -15.08 -30.29 -23.27
C ASN A 373 -15.78 -29.23 -24.16
N PRO A 374 -16.65 -28.37 -23.60
CA PRO A 374 -17.38 -27.37 -24.37
C PRO A 374 -16.46 -26.37 -25.08
N GLU A 375 -15.31 -26.04 -24.51
CA GLU A 375 -14.35 -25.12 -25.13
C GLU A 375 -13.72 -25.74 -26.39
N VAL A 376 -13.47 -27.05 -26.39
CA VAL A 376 -13.02 -27.75 -27.61
C VAL A 376 -14.11 -27.73 -28.69
N LEU A 377 -15.39 -27.84 -28.32
CA LEU A 377 -16.50 -27.75 -29.27
C LEU A 377 -16.70 -26.33 -29.81
N LYS A 378 -16.48 -25.30 -29.00
CA LYS A 378 -16.43 -23.90 -29.44
C LYS A 378 -15.27 -23.67 -30.41
N ALA A 379 -14.07 -24.13 -30.05
CA ALA A 379 -12.90 -24.03 -30.90
C ALA A 379 -13.10 -24.75 -32.24
N ARG A 380 -13.84 -25.87 -32.26
CA ARG A 380 -14.24 -26.55 -33.50
C ARG A 380 -15.17 -25.69 -34.33
N ASN A 381 -16.19 -25.09 -33.71
CA ASN A 381 -17.14 -24.21 -34.38
C ASN A 381 -16.46 -22.99 -35.01
N LEU A 382 -15.46 -22.43 -34.33
CA LEU A 382 -14.64 -21.32 -34.83
C LEU A 382 -13.61 -21.75 -35.89
N GLY A 383 -13.49 -23.04 -36.20
CA GLY A 383 -12.48 -23.56 -37.13
C GLY A 383 -11.04 -23.52 -36.60
N ILE A 384 -10.84 -23.33 -35.30
CA ILE A 384 -9.52 -23.28 -34.66
C ILE A 384 -8.90 -24.68 -34.60
N VAL A 385 -9.73 -25.70 -34.30
CA VAL A 385 -9.27 -27.08 -34.10
C VAL A 385 -9.93 -28.06 -35.06
N TYR A 386 -9.16 -29.09 -35.43
CA TYR A 386 -9.64 -30.24 -36.21
C TYR A 386 -9.28 -31.55 -35.51
N GLY A 387 -10.05 -32.59 -35.83
CA GLY A 387 -9.79 -33.96 -35.38
C GLY A 387 -8.60 -34.61 -36.07
N VAL A 388 -8.20 -35.77 -35.55
CA VAL A 388 -7.12 -36.59 -36.11
C VAL A 388 -7.63 -37.73 -37.00
N GLY A 389 -8.93 -37.76 -37.28
CA GLY A 389 -9.63 -38.85 -37.97
C GLY A 389 -10.36 -39.79 -37.02
N GLY A 390 -11.31 -40.58 -37.56
CA GLY A 390 -12.13 -41.51 -36.77
C GLY A 390 -12.95 -40.85 -35.67
N ASP A 391 -13.40 -39.61 -35.90
CA ASP A 391 -14.14 -38.77 -34.96
C ASP A 391 -13.42 -38.49 -33.62
N LYS A 392 -12.09 -38.58 -33.60
CA LYS A 392 -11.25 -38.32 -32.41
C LYS A 392 -10.56 -36.96 -32.43
N PHE A 393 -10.35 -36.39 -31.25
CA PHE A 393 -9.59 -35.17 -31.01
C PHE A 393 -8.23 -35.42 -30.35
N LEU A 394 -8.10 -36.45 -29.52
CA LEU A 394 -6.96 -36.72 -28.64
C LEU A 394 -6.69 -35.55 -27.66
N PRO A 395 -7.61 -35.24 -26.74
CA PRO A 395 -7.52 -34.04 -25.89
C PRO A 395 -6.29 -33.98 -25.00
N LYS A 396 -5.76 -35.14 -24.58
CA LYS A 396 -4.63 -35.24 -23.64
C LYS A 396 -3.27 -35.37 -24.31
N ASP A 397 -3.22 -35.47 -25.64
CA ASP A 397 -1.97 -35.48 -26.38
C ASP A 397 -1.33 -34.08 -26.34
N TYR A 398 0.00 -34.04 -26.26
CA TYR A 398 0.75 -32.79 -26.32
C TYR A 398 0.79 -32.22 -27.73
N LEU A 399 0.74 -30.89 -27.83
CA LEU A 399 0.85 -30.22 -29.12
C LEU A 399 2.29 -30.19 -29.62
N LEU A 400 2.46 -30.64 -30.85
CA LEU A 400 3.68 -30.38 -31.61
C LEU A 400 3.72 -28.91 -32.06
N ARG A 401 4.91 -28.33 -32.19
CA ARG A 401 5.07 -26.92 -32.54
C ARG A 401 4.44 -26.55 -33.88
N GLN A 402 4.47 -27.44 -34.87
CA GLN A 402 3.77 -27.21 -36.14
C GLN A 402 2.24 -27.22 -36.01
N GLN A 403 1.70 -28.05 -35.11
CA GLN A 403 0.26 -28.09 -34.83
C GLN A 403 -0.17 -26.82 -34.10
N MET A 404 0.63 -26.39 -33.13
CA MET A 404 0.41 -25.13 -32.43
C MET A 404 0.43 -23.95 -33.40
N ALA A 405 1.39 -23.89 -34.33
CA ALA A 405 1.43 -22.83 -35.33
C ALA A 405 0.16 -22.76 -36.16
N ALA A 406 -0.30 -23.91 -36.67
CA ALA A 406 -1.54 -23.99 -37.43
C ALA A 406 -2.77 -23.58 -36.61
N MET A 407 -2.84 -23.95 -35.33
CA MET A 407 -3.95 -23.56 -34.46
C MET A 407 -3.92 -22.06 -34.13
N ILE A 408 -2.75 -21.46 -33.88
CA ILE A 408 -2.61 -20.02 -33.65
C ILE A 408 -3.07 -19.22 -34.85
N THR A 409 -2.63 -19.56 -36.06
CA THR A 409 -3.05 -18.81 -37.25
C THR A 409 -4.55 -18.96 -37.51
N ARG A 410 -5.16 -20.10 -37.18
CA ARG A 410 -6.63 -20.25 -37.25
C ARG A 410 -7.34 -19.44 -36.18
N THR A 411 -6.78 -19.35 -34.97
CA THR A 411 -7.27 -18.42 -33.94
C THR A 411 -7.24 -16.98 -34.45
N LEU A 412 -6.17 -16.56 -35.14
CA LEU A 412 -6.10 -15.23 -35.74
C LEU A 412 -7.13 -15.05 -36.86
N THR A 413 -7.32 -16.04 -37.74
CA THR A 413 -8.40 -16.02 -38.74
C THR A 413 -9.79 -15.92 -38.12
N ALA A 414 -10.02 -16.55 -36.97
CA ALA A 414 -11.28 -16.41 -36.25
C ALA A 414 -11.45 -14.99 -35.66
N CYS A 415 -10.37 -14.37 -35.18
CA CYS A 415 -10.42 -13.05 -34.56
C CYS A 415 -10.50 -11.90 -35.57
N PHE A 416 -9.85 -12.04 -36.72
CA PHE A 416 -9.54 -10.96 -37.64
C PHE A 416 -9.97 -11.28 -39.06
N GLU A 417 -10.97 -10.57 -39.57
CA GLU A 417 -11.59 -10.85 -40.87
C GLU A 417 -10.63 -10.73 -42.06
N THR A 418 -9.56 -9.93 -41.95
CA THR A 418 -8.55 -9.75 -43.00
C THR A 418 -7.57 -10.92 -43.08
N ILE A 419 -7.38 -11.66 -41.99
CA ILE A 419 -6.43 -12.76 -41.90
C ILE A 419 -7.09 -14.07 -42.36
N THR A 420 -7.03 -14.33 -43.65
CA THR A 420 -7.54 -15.59 -44.25
C THR A 420 -6.40 -16.59 -44.51
N PRO A 421 -6.69 -17.89 -44.72
CA PRO A 421 -5.68 -18.83 -45.20
C PRO A 421 -4.99 -18.37 -46.49
N ASP A 422 -5.74 -17.79 -47.43
CA ASP A 422 -5.19 -17.24 -48.68
C ASP A 422 -4.30 -16.02 -48.42
N PHE A 423 -4.67 -15.16 -47.48
CA PHE A 423 -3.81 -14.05 -47.04
C PHE A 423 -2.48 -14.59 -46.50
N ILE A 424 -2.51 -15.55 -45.58
CA ILE A 424 -1.30 -16.14 -44.99
C ILE A 424 -0.42 -16.77 -46.08
N ALA A 425 -0.99 -17.59 -46.96
CA ALA A 425 -0.25 -18.27 -48.03
C ALA A 425 0.42 -17.27 -48.99
N ASN A 426 -0.28 -16.18 -49.33
CA ASN A 426 0.29 -15.11 -50.17
C ASN A 426 1.35 -14.30 -49.42
N ASP A 427 1.15 -14.02 -48.14
CA ASP A 427 2.03 -13.19 -47.32
C ASP A 427 3.40 -13.84 -47.06
N VAL A 428 3.42 -15.17 -46.97
CA VAL A 428 4.67 -15.95 -46.78
C VAL A 428 5.32 -16.39 -48.10
N LYS A 429 4.78 -15.97 -49.24
CA LYS A 429 5.34 -16.31 -50.55
C LYS A 429 6.75 -15.72 -50.69
N GLY A 430 7.73 -16.58 -50.96
CA GLY A 430 9.13 -16.18 -51.07
C GLY A 430 9.85 -16.02 -49.72
N VAL A 431 9.18 -16.29 -48.58
CA VAL A 431 9.88 -16.45 -47.29
C VAL A 431 10.73 -17.72 -47.34
N ALA A 432 12.00 -17.57 -46.95
CA ALA A 432 12.98 -18.65 -46.95
C ALA A 432 12.49 -19.88 -46.16
N ASP A 433 12.87 -21.06 -46.61
CA ASP A 433 12.58 -22.30 -45.90
C ASP A 433 13.36 -22.40 -44.60
N PHE A 434 12.77 -23.07 -43.62
CA PHE A 434 13.52 -23.47 -42.42
C PHE A 434 14.57 -24.52 -42.77
N LYS A 435 15.65 -24.60 -42.01
CA LYS A 435 16.67 -25.64 -42.20
C LYS A 435 16.12 -27.05 -42.01
N ASP A 436 15.08 -27.19 -41.19
CA ASP A 436 14.36 -28.42 -40.88
C ASP A 436 12.98 -28.47 -41.57
N GLN A 437 12.83 -27.82 -42.73
CA GLN A 437 11.57 -27.76 -43.50
C GLN A 437 11.01 -29.15 -43.83
N ASP A 438 11.87 -30.12 -44.10
CA ASP A 438 11.49 -31.52 -44.40
C ASP A 438 10.81 -32.23 -43.22
N GLY A 439 10.96 -31.71 -42.00
CA GLY A 439 10.30 -32.23 -40.80
C GLY A 439 8.83 -31.81 -40.65
N PHE A 440 8.32 -30.94 -41.53
CA PHE A 440 6.95 -30.45 -41.51
C PHE A 440 5.99 -31.33 -42.29
N LEU A 441 4.75 -31.36 -41.81
CA LEU A 441 3.59 -31.69 -42.65
C LEU A 441 3.12 -30.43 -43.38
N ALA A 442 2.52 -30.60 -44.56
CA ALA A 442 2.15 -29.49 -45.46
C ALA A 442 1.33 -28.39 -44.76
N TYR A 443 0.40 -28.76 -43.88
CA TYR A 443 -0.44 -27.80 -43.15
C TYR A 443 0.32 -26.89 -42.18
N GLY A 444 1.52 -27.28 -41.75
CA GLY A 444 2.30 -26.57 -40.74
C GLY A 444 3.29 -25.56 -41.31
N ILE A 445 3.58 -25.64 -42.62
CA ILE A 445 4.64 -24.84 -43.27
C ILE A 445 4.28 -23.36 -43.30
N GLU A 446 3.14 -23.01 -43.91
CA GLU A 446 2.73 -21.62 -44.07
C GLU A 446 2.45 -20.94 -42.71
N PRO A 447 1.74 -21.57 -41.74
CA PRO A 447 1.58 -21.00 -40.41
C PRO A 447 2.90 -20.72 -39.69
N ALA A 448 3.85 -21.65 -39.76
CA ALA A 448 5.15 -21.47 -39.12
C ALA A 448 5.94 -20.32 -39.76
N LYS A 449 5.94 -20.22 -41.10
CA LYS A 449 6.59 -19.10 -41.81
C LYS A 449 5.95 -17.76 -41.46
N PHE A 450 4.62 -17.71 -41.35
CA PHE A 450 3.89 -16.51 -40.96
C PHE A 450 4.30 -16.05 -39.56
N MET A 451 4.25 -16.95 -38.58
CA MET A 451 4.65 -16.64 -37.21
C MET A 451 6.12 -16.22 -37.11
N ALA A 452 7.02 -16.82 -37.91
CA ALA A 452 8.42 -16.44 -37.96
C ALA A 452 8.64 -15.04 -38.58
N LYS A 453 7.95 -14.73 -39.68
CA LYS A 453 8.01 -13.43 -40.37
C LYS A 453 7.68 -12.26 -39.43
N TYR A 454 6.65 -12.42 -38.60
CA TYR A 454 6.21 -11.40 -37.63
C TYR A 454 6.81 -11.56 -36.24
N LYS A 455 7.86 -12.38 -36.07
CA LYS A 455 8.57 -12.59 -34.80
C LYS A 455 7.67 -13.04 -33.65
N ILE A 456 6.56 -13.71 -33.95
CA ILE A 456 5.72 -14.38 -32.96
C ILE A 456 6.52 -15.53 -32.34
N THR A 457 7.25 -16.28 -33.18
CA THR A 457 8.27 -17.25 -32.76
C THR A 457 9.53 -17.11 -33.60
N VAL A 458 10.68 -17.48 -33.04
CA VAL A 458 11.98 -17.44 -33.72
C VAL A 458 12.60 -18.84 -33.90
N GLY A 459 11.85 -19.89 -33.57
CA GLY A 459 12.39 -21.26 -33.53
C GLY A 459 13.56 -21.38 -32.54
N ASP A 460 14.62 -22.07 -32.94
CA ASP A 460 15.85 -22.21 -32.14
C ASP A 460 16.84 -21.04 -32.28
N GLY A 461 16.50 -20.01 -33.08
CA GLY A 461 17.37 -18.87 -33.40
C GLY A 461 18.56 -19.21 -34.32
N LYS A 462 18.70 -20.47 -34.76
CA LYS A 462 19.76 -20.94 -35.66
C LYS A 462 19.23 -21.33 -37.03
N GLY A 463 17.95 -21.07 -37.29
CA GLY A 463 17.26 -21.30 -38.55
C GLY A 463 16.43 -22.60 -38.59
N ASN A 464 16.31 -23.32 -37.48
CA ASN A 464 15.36 -24.44 -37.34
C ASN A 464 14.09 -23.97 -36.62
N PHE A 465 12.96 -24.53 -37.02
CA PHE A 465 11.69 -24.29 -36.33
C PHE A 465 11.45 -25.28 -35.19
N GLY A 466 11.86 -26.54 -35.35
CA GLY A 466 11.53 -27.65 -34.46
C GLY A 466 10.07 -28.11 -34.61
N PRO A 467 9.60 -28.50 -35.82
CA PRO A 467 8.18 -28.78 -36.08
C PRO A 467 7.59 -29.92 -35.26
N ASN A 468 8.44 -30.84 -34.79
CA ASN A 468 8.07 -32.02 -34.01
C ASN A 468 8.39 -31.88 -32.51
N ASP A 469 8.85 -30.72 -32.07
CA ASP A 469 9.04 -30.42 -30.66
C ASP A 469 7.67 -30.23 -29.99
N THR A 470 7.54 -30.64 -28.73
CA THR A 470 6.40 -30.22 -27.90
C THR A 470 6.53 -28.75 -27.52
N CYS A 471 5.40 -28.10 -27.30
CA CYS A 471 5.36 -26.72 -26.80
C CYS A 471 4.89 -26.68 -25.35
N THR A 472 5.40 -25.71 -24.60
CA THR A 472 4.97 -25.45 -23.23
C THR A 472 3.74 -24.53 -23.19
N ARG A 473 3.04 -24.50 -22.05
CA ARG A 473 1.93 -23.58 -21.81
C ARG A 473 2.37 -22.11 -21.89
N GLU A 474 3.55 -21.80 -21.34
CA GLU A 474 4.14 -20.46 -21.46
C GLU A 474 4.41 -20.04 -22.90
N GLN A 475 4.94 -20.94 -23.74
CA GLN A 475 5.13 -20.66 -25.17
C GLN A 475 3.80 -20.42 -25.89
N ALA A 476 2.78 -21.23 -25.61
CA ALA A 476 1.47 -21.10 -26.22
C ALA A 476 0.83 -19.72 -25.96
N VAL A 477 0.81 -19.31 -24.68
CA VAL A 477 0.28 -18.01 -24.26
C VAL A 477 1.09 -16.87 -24.86
N MET A 478 2.41 -16.96 -24.83
CA MET A 478 3.29 -15.94 -25.37
C MET A 478 3.13 -15.75 -26.88
N PHE A 479 2.94 -16.83 -27.64
CA PHE A 479 2.69 -16.71 -29.07
C PHE A 479 1.37 -16.01 -29.38
N LEU A 480 0.31 -16.27 -28.61
CA LEU A 480 -0.96 -15.54 -28.74
C LEU A 480 -0.82 -14.07 -28.32
N LEU A 481 -0.15 -13.79 -27.20
CA LEU A 481 0.16 -12.42 -26.77
C LEU A 481 0.90 -11.65 -27.86
N ARG A 482 2.01 -12.20 -28.38
CA ARG A 482 2.79 -11.56 -29.45
C ARG A 482 1.95 -11.34 -30.71
N SER A 483 1.09 -12.31 -31.06
CA SER A 483 0.17 -12.14 -32.19
C SER A 483 -0.79 -10.97 -31.96
N TYR A 484 -1.29 -10.78 -30.74
CA TYR A 484 -2.14 -9.64 -30.37
C TYR A 484 -1.38 -8.30 -30.38
N LEU A 485 -0.15 -8.27 -29.86
CA LEU A 485 0.69 -7.07 -29.80
C LEU A 485 1.18 -6.66 -31.20
N TYR A 486 1.43 -7.61 -32.09
CA TYR A 486 1.97 -7.35 -33.43
C TYR A 486 0.91 -7.31 -34.53
N LYS A 487 -0.38 -7.39 -34.19
CA LYS A 487 -1.48 -7.45 -35.16
C LYS A 487 -1.45 -6.33 -36.20
N ASP A 488 -1.06 -5.11 -35.82
CA ASP A 488 -1.03 -3.96 -36.74
C ASP A 488 0.04 -4.10 -37.86
N GLN A 489 0.90 -5.12 -37.79
CA GLN A 489 1.85 -5.45 -38.85
C GLN A 489 1.22 -6.31 -39.97
N PHE A 490 0.07 -6.94 -39.72
CA PHE A 490 -0.53 -7.92 -40.64
C PHE A 490 -2.06 -7.95 -40.69
N ASN A 491 -2.76 -7.19 -39.84
CA ASN A 491 -4.23 -7.14 -39.77
C ASN A 491 -4.78 -5.79 -40.23
#